data_AF-V5I8W8-F1
#
_entry.id   AF-V5I8W8-F1
#
_cell.length_a   1.000
_cell.length_b   1.000
_cell.length_c   1.000
_cell.angle_alpha   90.00
_cell.angle_beta   90.00
_cell.angle_gamma   90.00
#
_symmetry.space_group_name_H-M   'P 1'
#
loop_
_entity.id
_entity.type
_entity.pdbx_description
1 polymer ?
#
loop_
_entity_poly.entity_id
_entity_poly.type
_entity_poly.pdbx_seq_one_letter_code
_entity_poly.pdbx_strand_id
1 'polypeptide(L)'
;MSKRQQPRWSPPEATQKFVLRVYNSLTRQKEEFVPISGKRVTWYSCGPTVYDASHMGHARSYITFDILRRILSDYFGYDVFYAMNITDIDDKIIKRARQNYLFEKYASEKHSLQEVITDAKQVLENLSKKTKTTVDPDKKQMFDKLLVRLTEAVEQLEDAVKSGDASKIEECQKKYIRECKDPLSDWLDTKYGCTVKDNAIFSTLPRHWEEEFHKDMDALNVLRPNVLTRVSEYIPEIISYIETIIENGFGYEANGSVYFDVAAFDKKEKHHYAKLVPEAYGDTNSLQEGEGKIFYGCASILIGK
;
A
#
# COMPACT_ATOMS: atom_id res chain seq x y z
N MET A 1 16.20 -29.15 78.34
CA MET A 1 15.99 -28.15 77.27
C MET A 1 15.21 -28.82 76.16
N SER A 2 13.96 -28.41 75.91
CA SER A 2 13.17 -28.97 74.81
C SER A 2 13.78 -28.58 73.46
N LYS A 3 13.99 -29.55 72.57
CA LYS A 3 14.54 -29.30 71.23
C LYS A 3 13.57 -28.40 70.47
N ARG A 4 14.03 -27.23 70.01
CA ARG A 4 13.25 -26.34 69.15
C ARG A 4 12.90 -27.09 67.86
N GLN A 5 11.62 -27.11 67.51
CA GLN A 5 11.15 -27.60 66.22
C GLN A 5 11.19 -26.48 65.18
N GLN A 6 11.46 -26.85 63.93
CA GLN A 6 11.50 -25.93 62.82
C GLN A 6 10.11 -25.31 62.59
N PRO A 7 9.99 -23.98 62.43
CA PRO A 7 8.71 -23.35 62.16
C PRO A 7 8.13 -23.86 60.84
N ARG A 8 6.79 -23.94 60.79
CA ARG A 8 6.05 -24.40 59.61
C ARG A 8 6.27 -23.40 58.47
N TRP A 9 6.90 -23.86 57.38
CA TRP A 9 7.05 -23.06 56.17
C TRP A 9 5.69 -22.91 55.49
N SER A 10 5.37 -21.68 55.08
CA SER A 10 4.24 -21.36 54.21
C SER A 10 4.77 -20.72 52.93
N PRO A 11 4.32 -21.17 51.74
CA PRO A 11 4.70 -20.53 50.49
C PRO A 11 4.18 -19.08 50.44
N PRO A 12 4.88 -18.15 49.77
CA PRO A 12 4.37 -16.80 49.55
C PRO A 12 3.10 -16.83 48.71
N GLU A 13 2.09 -16.04 49.09
CA GLU A 13 0.88 -15.85 48.29
C GLU A 13 1.19 -15.02 47.04
N ALA A 14 0.87 -15.56 45.86
CA ALA A 14 1.03 -14.87 44.58
C ALA A 14 0.11 -13.63 44.56
N THR A 15 0.69 -12.46 44.83
CA THR A 15 -0.07 -11.29 45.28
C THR A 15 -0.55 -10.38 44.15
N GLN A 16 -0.28 -10.68 42.87
CA GLN A 16 -0.75 -9.81 41.79
C GLN A 16 -0.97 -10.55 40.47
N LYS A 17 -2.22 -10.55 40.00
CA LYS A 17 -2.52 -10.76 38.58
C LYS A 17 -2.14 -9.47 37.86
N PHE A 18 -1.15 -9.53 36.97
CA PHE A 18 -0.78 -8.39 36.13
C PHE A 18 -1.97 -8.05 35.22
N VAL A 19 -2.41 -6.80 35.26
CA VAL A 19 -3.49 -6.29 34.41
C VAL A 19 -2.88 -5.71 33.14
N LEU A 20 -3.28 -6.24 31.99
CA LEU A 20 -2.87 -5.69 30.70
C LEU A 20 -3.56 -4.35 30.48
N ARG A 21 -2.77 -3.31 30.18
CA ARG A 21 -3.29 -2.01 29.75
C ARG A 21 -2.77 -1.67 28.35
N VAL A 22 -3.68 -1.29 27.46
CA VAL A 22 -3.39 -0.93 26.07
C VAL A 22 -3.72 0.55 25.85
N TYR A 23 -2.92 1.23 25.03
CA TYR A 23 -3.23 2.60 24.65
C TYR A 23 -4.39 2.61 23.64
N ASN A 24 -5.50 3.23 24.02
CA ASN A 24 -6.67 3.36 23.17
C ASN A 24 -6.63 4.70 22.44
N SER A 25 -6.49 4.68 21.12
CA SER A 25 -6.45 5.89 20.30
C SER A 25 -7.74 6.72 20.39
N LEU A 26 -8.88 6.11 20.70
CA LEU A 26 -10.16 6.81 20.86
C LEU A 26 -10.19 7.69 22.11
N THR A 27 -9.63 7.21 23.23
CA THR A 27 -9.60 7.95 24.50
C THR A 27 -8.27 8.63 24.78
N ARG A 28 -7.25 8.34 23.96
CA ARG A 28 -5.86 8.80 24.08
C ARG A 28 -5.21 8.46 25.43
N GLN A 29 -5.67 7.38 26.06
CA GLN A 29 -5.22 6.94 27.38
C GLN A 29 -4.91 5.43 27.38
N LYS A 30 -4.13 4.99 28.38
CA LYS A 30 -3.93 3.57 28.64
C LYS A 30 -5.14 3.04 29.41
N GLU A 31 -5.86 2.10 28.83
CA GLU A 31 -7.06 1.50 29.42
C GLU A 31 -6.80 0.03 29.74
N GLU A 32 -7.53 -0.50 30.72
CA GLU A 32 -7.54 -1.94 30.96
C GLU A 32 -8.07 -2.67 29.73
N PHE A 33 -7.34 -3.68 29.28
CA PHE A 33 -7.75 -4.50 28.15
C PHE A 33 -8.73 -5.56 28.61
N VAL A 34 -10.01 -5.40 28.24
CA VAL A 34 -11.10 -6.33 28.56
C VAL A 34 -11.65 -6.91 27.26
N PRO A 35 -11.46 -8.21 26.97
CA PRO A 35 -12.02 -8.84 25.78
C PRO A 35 -13.55 -8.92 25.85
N ILE A 36 -14.20 -8.92 24.67
CA ILE A 36 -15.66 -9.03 24.55
C ILE A 36 -16.17 -10.39 25.05
N SER A 37 -15.39 -11.46 24.84
CA SER A 37 -15.80 -12.84 25.16
C SER A 37 -14.71 -13.61 25.90
N GLY A 38 -14.76 -13.59 27.23
CA GLY A 38 -13.85 -14.34 28.08
C GLY A 38 -12.37 -14.04 27.77
N LYS A 39 -11.60 -15.05 27.37
CA LYS A 39 -10.20 -14.90 26.95
C LYS A 39 -10.01 -14.79 25.44
N ARG A 40 -11.08 -14.81 24.65
CA ARG A 40 -10.99 -14.75 23.20
C ARG A 40 -10.86 -13.30 22.74
N VAL A 41 -9.84 -13.04 21.93
CA VAL A 41 -9.55 -11.74 21.32
C VAL A 41 -9.71 -11.87 19.81
N THR A 42 -10.68 -11.19 19.23
CA THR A 42 -10.79 -11.02 17.77
C THR A 42 -10.05 -9.76 17.37
N TRP A 43 -8.99 -9.90 16.57
CA TRP A 43 -8.12 -8.81 16.19
C TRP A 43 -8.03 -8.72 14.67
N TYR A 44 -8.28 -7.53 14.12
CA TYR A 44 -8.00 -7.18 12.74
C TYR A 44 -6.85 -6.18 12.61
N SER A 45 -5.99 -6.34 11.62
CA SER A 45 -5.05 -5.29 11.18
C SER A 45 -5.10 -5.09 9.68
N CYS A 46 -4.91 -3.86 9.22
CA CYS A 46 -4.68 -3.58 7.81
C CYS A 46 -3.41 -4.28 7.33
N GLY A 47 -3.50 -5.00 6.22
CA GLY A 47 -2.33 -5.55 5.53
C GLY A 47 -1.86 -4.65 4.38
N PRO A 48 -0.94 -5.15 3.54
CA PRO A 48 -0.27 -4.34 2.53
C PRO A 48 -1.13 -4.12 1.28
N THR A 49 -0.87 -3.00 0.60
CA THR A 49 -1.24 -2.80 -0.81
C THR A 49 -0.13 -3.36 -1.68
N VAL A 50 -0.42 -4.47 -2.36
CA VAL A 50 0.59 -5.31 -3.04
C VAL A 50 0.91 -4.80 -4.45
N TYR A 51 1.47 -3.58 -4.55
CA TYR A 51 1.89 -3.00 -5.83
C TYR A 51 3.42 -2.95 -6.03
N ASP A 52 4.18 -3.09 -4.95
CA ASP A 52 5.65 -3.01 -4.93
C ASP A 52 6.23 -3.76 -3.71
N ALA A 53 7.56 -3.84 -3.65
CA ALA A 53 8.29 -4.47 -2.56
C ALA A 53 7.98 -3.86 -1.19
N SER A 54 8.02 -4.70 -0.15
CA SER A 54 7.83 -4.22 1.22
C SER A 54 9.02 -3.40 1.71
N HIS A 55 8.75 -2.19 2.20
CA HIS A 55 9.78 -1.33 2.78
C HIS A 55 9.91 -1.52 4.30
N MET A 56 10.96 -0.96 4.90
CA MET A 56 11.22 -1.07 6.36
C MET A 56 10.05 -0.61 7.25
N GLY A 57 9.23 0.34 6.81
CA GLY A 57 8.02 0.74 7.51
C GLY A 57 7.01 -0.41 7.71
N HIS A 58 6.85 -1.28 6.70
CA HIS A 58 6.00 -2.47 6.79
C HIS A 58 6.59 -3.46 7.78
N ALA A 59 7.87 -3.79 7.66
CA ALA A 59 8.56 -4.70 8.57
C ALA A 59 8.40 -4.26 10.02
N ARG A 60 8.62 -2.98 10.32
CA ARG A 60 8.42 -2.43 11.68
C ARG A 60 6.99 -2.66 12.19
N SER A 61 5.98 -2.37 11.38
CA SER A 61 4.57 -2.51 11.78
C SER A 61 4.21 -3.97 12.05
N TYR A 62 4.47 -4.88 11.12
CA TYR A 62 4.08 -6.29 11.26
C TYR A 62 4.87 -7.02 12.35
N ILE A 63 6.16 -6.71 12.53
CA ILE A 63 6.94 -7.21 13.69
C ILE A 63 6.32 -6.70 14.99
N THR A 64 5.92 -5.43 15.06
CA THR A 64 5.30 -4.88 16.27
C THR A 64 3.99 -5.60 16.59
N PHE A 65 3.13 -5.84 15.59
CA PHE A 65 1.89 -6.59 15.77
C PHE A 65 2.15 -8.04 16.20
N ASP A 66 3.16 -8.69 15.64
CA ASP A 66 3.55 -10.05 16.01
C ASP A 66 4.04 -10.14 17.46
N ILE A 67 4.91 -9.21 17.89
CA ILE A 67 5.37 -9.13 19.28
C ILE A 67 4.18 -8.96 20.23
N LEU A 68 3.25 -8.05 19.90
CA LEU A 68 2.05 -7.84 20.71
C LEU A 68 1.17 -9.10 20.76
N ARG A 69 0.99 -9.78 19.62
CA ARG A 69 0.24 -11.05 19.55
C ARG A 69 0.86 -12.12 20.43
N ARG A 70 2.19 -12.27 20.40
CA ARG A 70 2.93 -13.22 21.26
C ARG A 70 2.80 -12.86 22.73
N ILE A 71 2.90 -11.58 23.11
CA ILE A 71 2.68 -11.15 24.49
C ILE A 71 1.24 -11.47 24.95
N LEU A 72 0.24 -11.20 24.11
CA LEU A 72 -1.16 -11.51 24.43
C LEU A 72 -1.39 -13.01 24.63
N SER A 73 -0.87 -13.83 23.72
CA SER A 73 -1.09 -15.28 23.74
C SER A 73 -0.20 -16.00 24.76
N ASP A 74 1.11 -15.81 24.69
CA ASP A 74 2.07 -16.59 25.47
C ASP A 74 2.19 -16.12 26.92
N TYR A 75 2.14 -14.81 27.16
CA TYR A 75 2.30 -14.24 28.51
C TYR A 75 0.96 -14.08 29.25
N PHE A 76 -0.06 -13.51 28.59
CA PHE A 76 -1.37 -13.29 29.22
C PHE A 76 -2.36 -14.45 29.02
N GLY A 77 -2.05 -15.41 28.14
CA GLY A 77 -2.90 -16.58 27.91
C GLY A 77 -4.21 -16.28 27.20
N TYR A 78 -4.26 -15.23 26.36
CA TYR A 78 -5.42 -14.93 25.52
C TYR A 78 -5.45 -15.83 24.27
N ASP A 79 -6.66 -16.22 23.86
CA ASP A 79 -6.90 -16.89 22.59
C ASP A 79 -7.09 -15.84 21.48
N VAL A 80 -6.02 -15.57 20.74
CA VAL A 80 -6.01 -14.51 19.72
C VAL A 80 -6.38 -15.08 18.35
N PHE A 81 -7.55 -14.67 17.85
CA PHE A 81 -8.00 -14.89 16.50
C PHE A 81 -7.70 -13.65 15.65
N TYR A 82 -6.66 -13.74 14.82
CA TYR A 82 -6.10 -12.62 14.06
C TYR A 82 -6.46 -12.69 12.57
N ALA A 83 -7.08 -11.63 12.06
CA ALA A 83 -7.42 -11.44 10.65
C ALA A 83 -6.62 -10.28 10.05
N MET A 84 -6.22 -10.43 8.78
CA MET A 84 -5.50 -9.41 8.03
C MET A 84 -5.99 -9.40 6.58
N ASN A 85 -6.19 -8.22 6.00
CA ASN A 85 -6.54 -8.12 4.58
C ASN A 85 -5.28 -8.04 3.70
N ILE A 86 -5.42 -8.32 2.41
CA ILE A 86 -4.49 -7.91 1.35
C ILE A 86 -5.24 -6.97 0.42
N THR A 87 -4.72 -5.76 0.21
CA THR A 87 -5.29 -4.83 -0.76
C THR A 87 -4.69 -5.15 -2.13
N ASP A 88 -5.39 -6.00 -2.89
CA ASP A 88 -5.01 -6.46 -4.23
C ASP A 88 -5.77 -5.73 -5.37
N ILE A 89 -6.62 -4.77 -5.02
CA ILE A 89 -7.30 -3.86 -5.93
C ILE A 89 -7.07 -2.44 -5.42
N ASP A 90 -6.33 -1.63 -6.18
CA ASP A 90 -6.03 -0.23 -5.87
C ASP A 90 -5.55 0.50 -7.14
N ASP A 91 -5.73 1.83 -7.21
CA ASP A 91 -5.26 2.66 -8.32
C ASP A 91 -3.75 2.52 -8.56
N LYS A 92 -2.96 2.39 -7.48
CA LYS A 92 -1.51 2.19 -7.58
C LYS A 92 -1.18 0.84 -8.24
N ILE A 93 -1.95 -0.21 -7.94
CA ILE A 93 -1.78 -1.54 -8.55
C ILE A 93 -2.12 -1.46 -10.04
N ILE A 94 -3.27 -0.88 -10.39
CA ILE A 94 -3.73 -0.73 -11.78
C ILE A 94 -2.69 0.03 -12.60
N LYS A 95 -2.23 1.18 -12.07
CA LYS A 95 -1.22 2.00 -12.73
C LYS A 95 0.10 1.25 -12.88
N ARG A 96 0.61 0.63 -11.81
CA ARG A 96 1.90 -0.09 -11.86
C ARG A 96 1.85 -1.31 -12.76
N ALA A 97 0.73 -2.04 -12.80
CA ALA A 97 0.54 -3.20 -13.68
C ALA A 97 0.58 -2.79 -15.16
N ARG A 98 -0.14 -1.73 -15.54
CA ARG A 98 -0.10 -1.16 -16.90
C ARG A 98 1.30 -0.68 -17.27
N GLN A 99 1.96 0.03 -16.36
CA GLN A 99 3.32 0.52 -16.54
C GLN A 99 4.31 -0.61 -16.83
N ASN A 100 4.32 -1.65 -16.00
CA ASN A 100 5.19 -2.80 -16.18
C ASN A 100 4.91 -3.51 -17.51
N TYR A 101 3.63 -3.76 -17.82
CA TYR A 101 3.23 -4.39 -19.07
C TYR A 101 3.69 -3.60 -20.30
N LEU A 102 3.44 -2.29 -20.33
CA LEU A 102 3.81 -1.43 -21.46
C LEU A 102 5.33 -1.31 -21.59
N PHE A 103 6.05 -1.23 -20.47
CA PHE A 103 7.51 -1.20 -20.48
C PHE A 103 8.12 -2.52 -20.97
N GLU A 104 7.63 -3.66 -20.50
CA GLU A 104 8.09 -4.99 -20.95
C GLU A 104 7.80 -5.20 -22.44
N LYS A 105 6.64 -4.73 -22.91
CA LYS A 105 6.31 -4.72 -24.33
C LYS A 105 7.29 -3.85 -25.14
N TYR A 106 7.53 -2.61 -24.70
CA TYR A 106 8.49 -1.71 -25.36
C TYR A 106 9.93 -2.27 -25.34
N ALA A 107 10.34 -2.92 -24.25
CA ALA A 107 11.68 -3.49 -24.13
C ALA A 107 11.88 -4.76 -24.98
N SER A 108 10.80 -5.48 -25.29
CA SER A 108 10.85 -6.71 -26.10
C SER A 108 10.63 -6.48 -27.59
N GLU A 109 9.92 -5.41 -27.97
CA GLU A 109 9.73 -5.02 -29.36
C GLU A 109 11.00 -4.37 -29.95
N LYS A 110 11.25 -4.63 -31.24
CA LYS A 110 12.35 -3.98 -31.96
C LYS A 110 11.89 -2.61 -32.44
N HIS A 111 12.32 -1.57 -31.75
CA HIS A 111 12.13 -0.18 -32.16
C HIS A 111 13.28 0.31 -33.03
N SER A 112 12.98 1.16 -34.00
CA SER A 112 14.03 1.85 -34.76
C SER A 112 14.77 2.84 -33.86
N LEU A 113 16.05 3.09 -34.15
CA LEU A 113 16.87 4.01 -33.35
C LEU A 113 16.30 5.44 -33.33
N GLN A 114 15.68 5.87 -34.44
CA GLN A 114 15.05 7.18 -34.54
C GLN A 114 13.82 7.30 -33.62
N GLU A 115 13.00 6.25 -33.54
CA GLU A 115 11.87 6.19 -32.63
C GLU A 115 12.33 6.25 -31.17
N VAL A 116 13.33 5.45 -30.79
CA VAL A 116 13.86 5.42 -29.41
C VAL A 116 14.42 6.79 -29.00
N ILE A 117 15.16 7.47 -29.87
CA ILE A 117 15.69 8.81 -29.58
C ILE A 117 14.55 9.84 -29.47
N THR A 118 13.53 9.73 -30.30
CA THR A 118 12.38 10.66 -30.28
C THR A 118 11.55 10.47 -29.02
N ASP A 119 11.25 9.21 -28.64
CA ASP A 119 10.58 8.89 -27.39
C ASP A 119 11.40 9.38 -26.19
N ALA A 120 12.73 9.18 -26.22
CA ALA A 120 13.61 9.60 -25.15
C ALA A 120 13.59 11.11 -24.90
N LYS A 121 13.55 11.92 -25.97
CA LYS A 121 13.42 13.37 -25.87
C LYS A 121 12.09 13.79 -25.23
N GLN A 122 10.99 13.12 -25.58
CA GLN A 122 9.67 13.38 -24.97
C GLN A 122 9.64 13.00 -23.50
N VAL A 123 10.26 11.86 -23.14
CA VAL A 123 10.36 11.43 -21.73
C VAL A 123 11.17 12.43 -20.91
N LEU A 124 12.31 12.91 -21.43
CA LEU A 124 13.11 13.96 -20.79
C LEU A 124 12.34 15.26 -20.61
N GLU A 125 11.58 15.69 -21.61
CA GLU A 125 10.74 16.89 -21.52
C GLU A 125 9.69 16.76 -20.42
N ASN A 126 9.01 15.61 -20.36
CA ASN A 126 8.01 15.34 -19.32
C ASN A 126 8.62 15.27 -17.93
N LEU A 127 9.78 14.62 -17.77
CA LEU A 127 10.50 14.58 -16.52
C LEU A 127 10.95 15.99 -16.09
N SER A 128 11.42 16.82 -17.02
CA SER A 128 11.79 18.22 -16.75
C SER A 128 10.60 19.03 -16.25
N LYS A 129 9.42 18.90 -16.88
CA LYS A 129 8.17 19.52 -16.41
C LYS A 129 7.81 19.07 -15.00
N LYS A 130 7.82 17.75 -14.75
CA LYS A 130 7.52 17.14 -13.44
C LYS A 130 8.47 17.64 -12.34
N THR A 131 9.76 17.78 -12.67
CA THR A 131 10.79 18.28 -11.75
C THR A 131 10.55 19.73 -11.36
N LYS A 132 10.15 20.59 -12.32
CA LYS A 132 9.81 22.00 -12.07
C LYS A 132 8.58 22.18 -11.19
N THR A 133 7.58 21.31 -11.33
CA THR A 133 6.34 21.36 -10.54
C THR A 133 6.44 20.69 -9.16
N THR A 134 7.54 19.98 -8.88
CA THR A 134 7.73 19.29 -7.61
C THR A 134 8.14 20.29 -6.52
N VAL A 135 7.33 20.36 -5.46
CA VAL A 135 7.53 21.29 -4.33
C VAL A 135 8.46 20.70 -3.27
N ASP A 136 8.37 19.38 -3.06
CA ASP A 136 9.15 18.66 -2.06
C ASP A 136 10.66 18.68 -2.43
N PRO A 137 11.54 19.22 -1.56
CA PRO A 137 12.96 19.39 -1.87
C PRO A 137 13.68 18.07 -2.16
N ASP A 138 13.38 17.01 -1.41
CA ASP A 138 14.07 15.73 -1.53
C ASP A 138 13.67 15.02 -2.83
N LYS A 139 12.37 15.01 -3.16
CA LYS A 139 11.87 14.50 -4.43
C LYS A 139 12.40 15.30 -5.61
N LYS A 140 12.50 16.63 -5.47
CA LYS A 140 13.06 17.48 -6.51
C LYS A 140 14.53 17.16 -6.77
N GLN A 141 15.34 17.02 -5.72
CA GLN A 141 16.74 16.62 -5.85
C GLN A 141 16.89 15.23 -6.48
N MET A 142 16.02 14.29 -6.14
CA MET A 142 15.98 12.97 -6.77
C MET A 142 15.68 13.07 -8.27
N PHE A 143 14.68 13.85 -8.67
CA PHE A 143 14.35 14.04 -10.08
C PHE A 143 15.44 14.78 -10.85
N ASP A 144 16.09 15.78 -10.27
CA ASP A 144 17.23 16.48 -10.87
C ASP A 144 18.38 15.50 -11.17
N LYS A 145 18.74 14.64 -10.21
CA LYS A 145 19.76 13.58 -10.42
C LYS A 145 19.36 12.60 -11.52
N LEU A 146 18.08 12.20 -11.56
CA LEU A 146 17.56 11.31 -12.60
C LEU A 146 17.61 11.98 -13.97
N LEU A 147 17.29 13.26 -14.06
CA LEU A 147 17.28 14.03 -15.31
C LEU A 147 18.70 14.16 -15.88
N VAL A 148 19.69 14.48 -15.05
CA VAL A 148 21.11 14.49 -15.46
C VAL A 148 21.53 13.14 -16.02
N ARG A 149 21.31 12.06 -15.25
CA ARG A 149 21.68 10.69 -15.65
C ARG A 149 21.03 10.26 -16.98
N LEU A 150 19.76 10.61 -17.17
CA LEU A 150 19.05 10.28 -18.41
C LEU A 150 19.51 11.12 -19.60
N THR A 151 19.83 12.39 -19.37
CA THR A 151 20.35 13.26 -20.43
C THR A 151 21.69 12.73 -20.93
N GLU A 152 22.60 12.38 -20.03
CA GLU A 152 23.88 11.73 -20.37
C GLU A 152 23.68 10.40 -21.13
N ALA A 153 22.70 9.58 -20.73
CA ALA A 153 22.41 8.32 -21.42
C ALA A 153 21.88 8.53 -22.84
N VAL A 154 21.06 9.56 -23.07
CA VAL A 154 20.54 9.92 -24.40
C VAL A 154 21.66 10.50 -25.28
N GLU A 155 22.50 11.37 -24.74
CA GLU A 155 23.66 11.93 -25.47
C GLU A 155 24.63 10.81 -25.91
N GLN A 156 24.94 9.87 -25.01
CA GLN A 156 25.77 8.70 -25.34
C GLN A 156 25.14 7.84 -26.44
N LEU A 157 23.81 7.66 -26.43
CA LEU A 157 23.11 6.93 -27.48
C LEU A 157 23.18 7.69 -28.82
N GLU A 158 22.95 9.01 -28.83
CA GLU A 158 23.06 9.83 -30.04
C GLU A 158 24.48 9.80 -30.64
N ASP A 159 25.50 9.87 -29.80
CA ASP A 159 26.90 9.82 -30.24
C ASP A 159 27.29 8.42 -30.74
N ALA A 160 26.79 7.36 -30.11
CA ALA A 160 26.96 5.99 -30.61
C ALA A 160 26.32 5.84 -32.00
N VAL A 161 25.12 6.40 -32.21
CA VAL A 161 24.44 6.40 -33.51
C VAL A 161 25.24 7.17 -34.57
N LYS A 162 25.82 8.32 -34.23
CA LYS A 162 26.70 9.08 -35.15
C LYS A 162 27.98 8.31 -35.51
N SER A 163 28.52 7.53 -34.57
CA SER A 163 29.75 6.76 -34.77
C SER A 163 29.57 5.52 -35.67
N GLY A 164 28.33 5.04 -35.86
CA GLY A 164 28.01 3.87 -36.68
C GLY A 164 28.41 2.52 -36.09
N ASP A 165 28.87 2.47 -34.83
CA ASP A 165 29.29 1.25 -34.14
C ASP A 165 28.07 0.49 -33.58
N ALA A 166 27.68 -0.59 -34.26
CA ALA A 166 26.50 -1.39 -33.91
C ALA A 166 26.56 -1.97 -32.49
N SER A 167 27.74 -2.36 -32.00
CA SER A 167 27.89 -2.93 -30.67
C SER A 167 27.67 -1.87 -29.59
N LYS A 168 28.23 -0.67 -29.78
CA LYS A 168 28.04 0.45 -28.85
C LYS A 168 26.60 0.95 -28.85
N ILE A 169 25.93 0.98 -30.01
CA ILE A 169 24.54 1.38 -30.11
C ILE A 169 23.65 0.45 -29.28
N GLU A 170 23.82 -0.87 -29.41
CA GLU A 170 23.03 -1.84 -28.64
C GLU A 170 23.27 -1.71 -27.13
N GLU A 171 24.53 -1.50 -26.71
CA GLU A 171 24.89 -1.28 -25.30
C GLU A 171 24.27 0.00 -24.75
N CYS A 172 24.42 1.13 -25.46
CA CYS A 172 23.85 2.42 -25.07
C CYS A 172 22.32 2.37 -25.03
N GLN A 173 21.68 1.67 -25.98
CA GLN A 173 20.23 1.50 -26.00
C GLN A 173 19.73 0.71 -24.78
N LYS A 174 20.35 -0.43 -24.48
CA LYS A 174 20.01 -1.23 -23.28
C LYS A 174 20.22 -0.45 -22.00
N LYS A 175 21.32 0.31 -21.91
CA LYS A 175 21.61 1.19 -20.77
C LYS A 175 20.52 2.25 -20.63
N TYR A 176 20.16 2.95 -21.71
CA TYR A 176 19.10 3.96 -21.69
C TYR A 176 17.76 3.37 -21.23
N ILE A 177 17.29 2.27 -21.82
CA ILE A 177 16.03 1.62 -21.47
C ILE A 177 16.01 1.23 -19.99
N ARG A 178 17.13 0.70 -19.45
CA ARG A 178 17.24 0.34 -18.05
C ARG A 178 17.17 1.55 -17.12
N GLU A 179 17.95 2.60 -17.39
CA GLU A 179 17.99 3.80 -16.53
C GLU A 179 16.69 4.61 -16.61
N CYS A 180 15.97 4.51 -17.73
CA CYS A 180 14.73 5.25 -18.01
C CYS A 180 13.46 4.48 -17.63
N LYS A 181 13.57 3.30 -16.97
CA LYS A 181 12.41 2.45 -16.67
C LYS A 181 11.21 3.20 -16.13
N ASP A 182 11.34 3.93 -15.02
CA ASP A 182 10.18 4.59 -14.40
C ASP A 182 9.65 5.77 -15.23
N PRO A 183 10.47 6.74 -15.71
CA PRO A 183 9.97 7.83 -16.55
C PRO A 183 9.39 7.37 -17.88
N LEU A 184 9.99 6.36 -18.52
CA LEU A 184 9.48 5.76 -19.74
C LEU A 184 8.15 5.05 -19.49
N SER A 185 8.03 4.30 -18.39
CA SER A 185 6.78 3.63 -18.02
C SER A 185 5.65 4.63 -17.76
N ASP A 186 5.93 5.73 -17.03
CA ASP A 186 4.98 6.84 -16.80
C ASP A 186 4.50 7.44 -18.14
N TRP A 187 5.41 7.68 -19.08
CA TRP A 187 5.09 8.23 -20.40
C TRP A 187 4.30 7.26 -21.28
N LEU A 188 4.72 5.98 -21.34
CA LEU A 188 4.02 4.93 -22.07
C LEU A 188 2.60 4.75 -21.54
N ASP A 189 2.42 4.75 -20.22
CA ASP A 189 1.12 4.63 -19.58
C ASP A 189 0.19 5.81 -19.92
N THR A 190 0.74 7.03 -19.97
CA THR A 190 -0.02 8.22 -20.39
C THR A 190 -0.48 8.12 -21.85
N LYS A 191 0.34 7.54 -22.73
CA LYS A 191 0.08 7.48 -24.18
C LYS A 191 -0.78 6.29 -24.59
N TYR A 192 -0.53 5.13 -23.98
CA TYR A 192 -1.07 3.83 -24.41
C TYR A 192 -1.83 3.09 -23.31
N GLY A 193 -1.93 3.62 -22.10
CA GLY A 193 -2.60 2.94 -20.99
C GLY A 193 -4.07 2.60 -21.27
N CYS A 194 -4.78 3.43 -22.03
CA CYS A 194 -6.16 3.17 -22.46
C CYS A 194 -6.29 2.02 -23.48
N THR A 195 -5.18 1.61 -24.11
CA THR A 195 -5.16 0.51 -25.09
C THR A 195 -4.97 -0.86 -24.44
N VAL A 196 -4.61 -0.90 -23.16
CA VAL A 196 -4.37 -2.14 -22.41
C VAL A 196 -5.72 -2.79 -22.07
N LYS A 197 -5.95 -3.98 -22.65
CA LYS A 197 -7.21 -4.74 -22.50
C LYS A 197 -7.03 -6.07 -21.77
N ASP A 198 -5.78 -6.49 -21.55
CA ASP A 198 -5.50 -7.72 -20.85
C ASP A 198 -5.71 -7.51 -19.35
N ASN A 199 -6.81 -8.04 -18.81
CA ASN A 199 -7.13 -7.92 -17.40
C ASN A 199 -6.24 -8.82 -16.51
N ALA A 200 -5.55 -9.81 -17.08
CA ALA A 200 -4.71 -10.73 -16.31
C ALA A 200 -3.57 -9.98 -15.60
N ILE A 201 -3.05 -8.90 -16.22
CA ILE A 201 -1.97 -8.08 -15.65
C ILE A 201 -2.33 -7.51 -14.28
N PHE A 202 -3.61 -7.21 -14.03
CA PHE A 202 -4.10 -6.66 -12.77
C PHE A 202 -4.21 -7.70 -11.67
N SER A 203 -4.12 -8.98 -12.00
CA SER A 203 -4.05 -10.09 -11.03
C SER A 203 -2.64 -10.61 -10.84
N THR A 204 -1.79 -10.58 -11.87
CA THR A 204 -0.43 -11.12 -11.81
C THR A 204 0.49 -10.29 -10.92
N LEU A 205 0.48 -8.96 -11.08
CA LEU A 205 1.30 -8.05 -10.28
C LEU A 205 1.02 -8.18 -8.76
N PRO A 206 -0.24 -8.08 -8.29
CA PRO A 206 -0.51 -8.16 -6.86
C PRO A 206 -0.20 -9.54 -6.27
N ARG A 207 -0.45 -10.62 -7.01
CA ARG A 207 -0.07 -11.97 -6.56
C ARG A 207 1.44 -12.11 -6.37
N HIS A 208 2.23 -11.60 -7.30
CA HIS A 208 3.69 -11.62 -7.17
C HIS A 208 4.16 -10.89 -5.91
N TRP A 209 3.67 -9.68 -5.67
CA TRP A 209 4.07 -8.90 -4.50
C TRP A 209 3.49 -9.42 -3.19
N GLU A 210 2.32 -10.06 -3.21
CA GLU A 210 1.79 -10.78 -2.07
C GLU A 210 2.71 -11.95 -1.67
N GLU A 211 3.19 -12.73 -2.64
CA GLU A 211 4.15 -13.81 -2.41
C GLU A 211 5.48 -13.28 -1.84
N GLU A 212 6.02 -12.20 -2.40
CA GLU A 212 7.25 -11.57 -1.89
C GLU A 212 7.06 -11.02 -0.47
N PHE A 213 5.95 -10.31 -0.21
CA PHE A 213 5.60 -9.86 1.13
C PHE A 213 5.59 -11.01 2.14
N HIS A 214 5.01 -12.14 1.75
CA HIS A 214 4.95 -13.32 2.57
C HIS A 214 6.31 -13.96 2.84
N LYS A 215 7.20 -14.00 1.84
CA LYS A 215 8.60 -14.43 2.04
C LYS A 215 9.34 -13.51 3.01
N ASP A 216 9.16 -12.19 2.88
CA ASP A 216 9.75 -11.22 3.79
C ASP A 216 9.26 -11.41 5.23
N MET A 217 7.95 -11.58 5.43
CA MET A 217 7.38 -11.79 6.76
C MET A 217 7.86 -13.11 7.39
N ASP A 218 7.95 -14.18 6.60
CA ASP A 218 8.48 -15.46 7.07
C ASP A 218 9.96 -15.36 7.46
N ALA A 219 10.77 -14.64 6.66
CA ALA A 219 12.18 -14.39 6.96
C ALA A 219 12.37 -13.58 8.25
N LEU A 220 11.42 -12.70 8.57
CA LEU A 220 11.37 -11.93 9.82
C LEU A 220 10.74 -12.69 10.99
N ASN A 221 10.35 -13.95 10.80
CA ASN A 221 9.69 -14.81 11.80
C ASN A 221 8.37 -14.22 12.34
N VAL A 222 7.66 -13.48 11.49
CA VAL A 222 6.32 -12.96 11.77
C VAL A 222 5.30 -14.09 11.60
N LEU A 223 4.44 -14.31 12.60
CA LEU A 223 3.40 -15.34 12.50
C LEU A 223 2.33 -14.95 11.49
N ARG A 224 1.93 -15.91 10.65
CA ARG A 224 0.81 -15.74 9.72
C ARG A 224 -0.51 -15.45 10.45
N PRO A 225 -1.41 -14.64 9.86
CA PRO A 225 -2.76 -14.45 10.40
C PRO A 225 -3.54 -15.76 10.39
N ASN A 226 -4.56 -15.85 11.24
CA ASN A 226 -5.50 -16.98 11.23
C ASN A 226 -6.40 -16.92 9.99
N VAL A 227 -6.75 -15.72 9.54
CA VAL A 227 -7.54 -15.48 8.34
C VAL A 227 -6.87 -14.38 7.52
N LEU A 228 -6.70 -14.64 6.23
CA LEU A 228 -6.24 -13.67 5.25
C LEU A 228 -7.34 -13.46 4.22
N THR A 229 -7.71 -12.21 3.97
CA THR A 229 -8.80 -11.85 3.04
C THR A 229 -8.30 -10.93 1.94
N ARG A 230 -8.53 -11.25 0.67
CA ARG A 230 -8.17 -10.36 -0.44
C ARG A 230 -9.37 -9.52 -0.85
N VAL A 231 -9.16 -8.27 -1.24
CA VAL A 231 -10.29 -7.40 -1.65
C VAL A 231 -11.03 -8.01 -2.85
N SER A 232 -10.30 -8.58 -3.81
CA SER A 232 -10.89 -9.23 -4.99
C SER A 232 -11.81 -10.41 -4.66
N GLU A 233 -11.64 -11.07 -3.51
CA GLU A 233 -12.44 -12.23 -3.10
C GLU A 233 -13.78 -11.83 -2.43
N TYR A 234 -13.92 -10.57 -1.99
CA TYR A 234 -15.05 -10.07 -1.21
C TYR A 234 -15.85 -8.96 -1.92
N ILE A 235 -15.69 -8.82 -3.24
CA ILE A 235 -16.41 -7.80 -4.03
C ILE A 235 -17.94 -7.91 -3.86
N PRO A 236 -18.57 -9.10 -3.90
CA PRO A 236 -20.02 -9.22 -3.70
C PRO A 236 -20.47 -8.70 -2.33
N GLU A 237 -19.74 -9.01 -1.26
CA GLU A 237 -20.01 -8.55 0.09
C GLU A 237 -19.82 -7.04 0.24
N ILE A 238 -18.80 -6.47 -0.41
CA ILE A 238 -18.56 -5.03 -0.46
C ILE A 238 -19.72 -4.32 -1.14
N ILE A 239 -20.21 -4.84 -2.28
CA ILE A 239 -21.36 -4.26 -3.00
C ILE A 239 -22.60 -4.30 -2.10
N SER A 240 -22.91 -5.45 -1.50
CA SER A 240 -24.06 -5.59 -0.60
C SER A 240 -23.99 -4.66 0.61
N TYR A 241 -22.78 -4.44 1.15
CA TYR A 241 -22.56 -3.49 2.24
C TYR A 241 -22.78 -2.03 1.80
N ILE A 242 -22.33 -1.66 0.60
CA ILE A 242 -22.57 -0.33 0.02
C ILE A 242 -24.06 -0.10 -0.24
N GLU A 243 -24.76 -1.10 -0.79
CA GLU A 243 -26.21 -1.05 -0.98
C GLU A 243 -26.93 -0.78 0.35
N THR A 244 -26.53 -1.47 1.42
CA THR A 244 -27.06 -1.23 2.78
C THR A 244 -26.79 0.20 3.26
N ILE A 245 -25.62 0.78 2.96
CA ILE A 245 -25.29 2.18 3.31
C ILE A 245 -26.23 3.16 2.58
N ILE A 246 -26.49 2.92 1.30
CA ILE A 246 -27.42 3.73 0.48
C ILE A 246 -28.84 3.61 1.03
N GLU A 247 -29.32 2.40 1.30
CA GLU A 247 -30.66 2.14 1.86
C GLU A 247 -30.87 2.85 3.20
N ASN A 248 -29.83 2.95 4.03
CA ASN A 248 -29.87 3.67 5.31
C ASN A 248 -29.83 5.20 5.18
N GLY A 249 -29.70 5.73 3.95
CA GLY A 249 -29.65 7.15 3.64
C GLY A 249 -28.29 7.80 3.91
N PHE A 250 -27.21 7.01 3.93
CA PHE A 250 -25.85 7.50 4.18
C PHE A 250 -24.94 7.40 2.95
N GLY A 251 -25.46 6.93 1.81
CA GLY A 251 -24.75 6.85 0.55
C GLY A 251 -25.55 7.47 -0.58
N TYR A 252 -24.87 8.01 -1.59
CA TYR A 252 -25.48 8.55 -2.80
C TYR A 252 -24.62 8.27 -4.03
N GLU A 253 -25.27 8.12 -5.19
CA GLU A 253 -24.60 7.99 -6.48
C GLU A 253 -24.36 9.37 -7.10
N ALA A 254 -23.16 9.59 -7.66
CA ALA A 254 -22.87 10.73 -8.51
C ALA A 254 -21.83 10.34 -9.58
N ASN A 255 -22.05 10.74 -10.84
CA ASN A 255 -21.12 10.50 -11.96
C ASN A 255 -20.70 9.03 -12.15
N GLY A 256 -21.58 8.07 -11.84
CA GLY A 256 -21.29 6.63 -11.94
C GLY A 256 -20.44 6.07 -10.78
N SER A 257 -20.20 6.87 -9.73
CA SER A 257 -19.54 6.45 -8.48
C SER A 257 -20.49 6.59 -7.30
N VAL A 258 -20.25 5.81 -6.24
CA VAL A 258 -21.00 5.92 -4.98
C VAL A 258 -20.14 6.62 -3.93
N TYR A 259 -20.73 7.57 -3.23
CA TYR A 259 -20.08 8.36 -2.18
C TYR A 259 -20.80 8.20 -0.84
N PHE A 260 -20.04 8.30 0.24
CA PHE A 260 -20.56 8.31 1.60
C PHE A 260 -20.93 9.75 2.02
N ASP A 261 -22.17 9.96 2.45
CA ASP A 261 -22.64 11.26 2.95
C ASP A 261 -22.28 11.43 4.43
N VAL A 262 -21.10 12.01 4.66
CA VAL A 262 -20.60 12.36 5.99
C VAL A 262 -21.57 13.28 6.74
N ALA A 263 -22.21 14.22 6.06
CA ALA A 263 -23.10 15.19 6.71
C ALA A 263 -24.42 14.55 7.13
N ALA A 264 -24.98 13.64 6.31
CA ALA A 264 -26.16 12.85 6.70
C ALA A 264 -25.84 11.90 7.86
N PHE A 265 -24.66 11.28 7.84
CA PHE A 265 -24.20 10.41 8.93
C PHE A 265 -24.08 11.16 10.24
N ASP A 266 -23.36 12.28 10.27
CA ASP A 266 -23.08 13.06 11.49
C ASP A 266 -24.33 13.72 12.09
N LYS A 267 -25.39 13.93 11.29
CA LYS A 267 -26.69 14.45 11.75
C LYS A 267 -27.53 13.45 12.54
N LYS A 268 -27.31 12.13 12.37
CA LYS A 268 -28.12 11.13 13.07
C LYS A 268 -27.63 10.91 14.50
N GLU A 269 -28.57 10.66 15.41
CA GLU A 269 -28.28 10.38 16.80
C GLU A 269 -27.30 9.20 16.93
N LYS A 270 -26.27 9.33 17.79
CA LYS A 270 -25.21 8.34 18.06
C LYS A 270 -24.16 8.14 16.95
N HIS A 271 -24.34 8.80 15.81
CA HIS A 271 -23.34 8.84 14.74
C HIS A 271 -22.48 10.09 14.89
N HIS A 272 -21.17 9.90 14.90
CA HIS A 272 -20.22 11.02 14.84
C HIS A 272 -19.10 10.65 13.88
N TYR A 273 -18.84 11.50 12.90
CA TYR A 273 -17.72 11.37 11.99
C TYR A 273 -16.43 11.90 12.63
N ALA A 274 -15.28 11.44 12.14
CA ALA A 274 -13.95 11.84 12.64
C ALA A 274 -13.68 11.58 14.15
N LYS A 275 -14.34 10.61 14.78
CA LYS A 275 -14.15 10.27 16.22
C LYS A 275 -12.69 10.02 16.63
N LEU A 276 -11.88 9.43 15.76
CA LEU A 276 -10.48 9.09 16.06
C LEU A 276 -9.52 10.28 15.92
N VAL A 277 -9.81 11.21 15.00
CA VAL A 277 -9.02 12.42 14.76
C VAL A 277 -9.97 13.61 14.59
N PRO A 278 -10.62 14.08 15.68
CA PRO A 278 -11.63 15.15 15.60
C PRO A 278 -11.06 16.45 15.06
N GLU A 279 -9.76 16.69 15.23
CA GLU A 279 -9.07 17.90 14.78
C GLU A 279 -8.98 18.01 13.24
N ALA A 280 -9.15 16.90 12.52
CA ALA A 280 -9.18 16.88 11.05
C ALA A 280 -10.58 17.10 10.46
N TYR A 281 -11.61 17.27 11.30
CA TYR A 281 -12.98 17.48 10.83
C TYR A 281 -13.11 18.80 10.07
N GLY A 282 -13.57 18.73 8.81
CA GLY A 282 -13.71 19.91 7.94
C GLY A 282 -12.42 20.38 7.27
N ASP A 283 -11.27 19.75 7.53
CA ASP A 283 -10.02 20.03 6.83
C ASP A 283 -9.97 19.31 5.47
N THR A 284 -10.34 20.04 4.42
CA THR A 284 -10.36 19.53 3.04
C THR A 284 -8.97 19.25 2.46
N ASN A 285 -7.91 19.82 3.04
CA ASN A 285 -6.54 19.59 2.58
C ASN A 285 -6.01 18.23 3.08
N SER A 286 -6.34 17.85 4.31
CA SER A 286 -5.96 16.54 4.87
C SER A 286 -6.70 15.37 4.22
N LEU A 287 -7.94 15.57 3.77
CA LEU A 287 -8.73 14.56 3.03
C LEU A 287 -8.09 14.14 1.69
N GLN A 288 -7.32 15.06 1.10
CA GLN A 288 -6.69 14.87 -0.18
C GLN A 288 -5.41 14.02 -0.10
N GLU A 289 -4.83 13.75 1.08
CA GLU A 289 -3.61 12.94 1.21
C GLU A 289 -3.86 11.42 1.35
N GLY A 290 -5.14 11.01 1.38
CA GLY A 290 -5.54 9.60 1.33
C GLY A 290 -5.28 8.92 -0.03
N GLU A 291 -5.27 7.59 -0.05
CA GLU A 291 -4.86 6.77 -1.21
C GLU A 291 -5.70 6.97 -2.49
N GLY A 292 -6.86 7.64 -2.43
CA GLY A 292 -7.83 7.77 -3.55
C GLY A 292 -7.68 9.00 -4.46
N LYS A 293 -6.48 9.55 -4.67
CA LYS A 293 -6.30 10.87 -5.32
C LYS A 293 -6.29 10.88 -6.87
N ILE A 294 -6.73 9.82 -7.58
CA ILE A 294 -6.41 9.66 -9.02
C ILE A 294 -7.64 9.35 -9.92
N PHE A 295 -8.78 10.00 -9.69
CA PHE A 295 -9.89 10.01 -10.68
C PHE A 295 -10.04 11.37 -11.38
N TYR A 296 -9.00 11.79 -12.11
CA TYR A 296 -9.10 12.83 -13.14
C TYR A 296 -8.29 12.42 -14.37
N GLY A 297 -8.70 11.34 -15.04
CA GLY A 297 -8.08 10.94 -16.29
C GLY A 297 -8.37 9.50 -16.70
N CYS A 298 -9.45 9.30 -17.46
CA CYS A 298 -9.65 8.18 -18.39
C CYS A 298 -9.23 6.78 -17.88
N ALA A 299 -9.86 6.31 -16.80
CA ALA A 299 -9.94 4.89 -16.47
C ALA A 299 -11.25 4.61 -15.72
N SER A 300 -12.34 4.43 -16.46
CA SER A 300 -13.56 3.85 -15.92
C SER A 300 -13.36 2.34 -15.83
N ILE A 301 -12.89 1.84 -14.68
CA ILE A 301 -13.11 0.43 -14.36
C ILE A 301 -14.56 0.33 -13.90
N LEU A 302 -15.42 -0.01 -14.86
CA LEU A 302 -16.75 -0.54 -14.59
C LEU A 302 -16.54 -1.82 -13.77
N ILE A 303 -16.60 -1.73 -12.45
CA ILE A 303 -16.90 -2.90 -11.62
C ILE A 303 -18.39 -3.16 -11.91
N GLY A 304 -18.61 -4.15 -12.77
CA GLY A 304 -19.88 -4.38 -13.46
C GLY A 304 -21.07 -4.62 -12.53
N LYS A 305 -22.24 -4.28 -13.07
CA LYS A 305 -23.53 -4.91 -12.76
C LYS A 305 -23.50 -6.39 -13.07
#